data_AF-A0A2U3MUB8-F1
#
_entry.id   AF-A0A2U3MUB8-F1
#
_cell.length_a   1.000
_cell.length_b   1.000
_cell.length_c   1.000
_cell.angle_alpha   90.00
_cell.angle_beta   90.00
_cell.angle_gamma   90.00
#
_symmetry.space_group_name_H-M   'P 1'
#
loop_
_entity.id
_entity.type
_entity.pdbx_description
1 polymer ?
#
loop_
_entity_poly.entity_id
_entity_poly.type
_entity_poly.pdbx_seq_one_letter_code
_entity_poly.pdbx_strand_id
1 'polypeptide(L)'
;MHINPDYFLETPNGRIYTPERNNHAWQQCYLALKKAIQSGQFNKVYLLIGCQASGKTSWAKQQLKVDSKAIIFDAILVKSSERKKVIDIIKQSGMEYIAVYFQTELSTCLERNLLRPADEIVDQSALHNVFNALEKPTLNEGFTQIIIV
;
A
#
# COMPACT_ATOMS: atom_id res chain seq x y z
N MET A 1 -1.84 -13.01 0.97
CA MET A 1 -0.43 -12.55 0.87
C MET A 1 -0.36 -11.06 1.14
N HIS A 2 0.66 -10.59 1.86
CA HIS A 2 0.89 -9.15 2.10
C HIS A 2 2.13 -8.71 1.33
N ILE A 3 2.01 -7.64 0.55
CA ILE A 3 3.12 -6.99 -0.17
C ILE A 3 3.24 -5.57 0.39
N ASN A 4 4.40 -5.24 0.95
CA ASN A 4 4.69 -3.92 1.50
C ASN A 4 6.15 -3.55 1.17
N PRO A 5 6.42 -2.36 0.58
CA PRO A 5 7.78 -1.90 0.29
C PRO A 5 8.71 -1.89 1.51
N ASP A 6 8.17 -1.63 2.70
CA ASP A 6 8.95 -1.51 3.94
C ASP A 6 9.70 -2.82 4.27
N TYR A 7 9.14 -3.98 3.88
CA TYR A 7 9.80 -5.29 4.05
C TYR A 7 11.14 -5.40 3.33
N PHE A 8 11.35 -4.60 2.29
CA PHE A 8 12.60 -4.57 1.53
C PHE A 8 13.54 -3.44 1.99
N LEU A 9 13.12 -2.62 2.95
CA LEU A 9 13.93 -1.57 3.58
C LEU A 9 14.46 -1.99 4.94
N GLU A 10 13.82 -2.96 5.59
CA GLU A 10 14.21 -3.54 6.88
C GLU A 10 15.62 -4.17 6.82
N THR A 11 16.37 -3.96 7.90
CA THR A 11 17.67 -4.57 8.17
C THR A 11 17.73 -5.03 9.62
N PRO A 12 18.73 -5.83 10.04
CA PRO A 12 18.90 -6.19 11.45
C PRO A 12 19.03 -4.99 12.41
N ASN A 13 19.41 -3.82 11.89
CA ASN A 13 19.61 -2.59 12.66
C ASN A 13 18.46 -1.56 12.46
N GLY A 14 17.31 -1.99 11.93
CA GLY A 14 16.17 -1.12 11.61
C GLY A 14 16.11 -0.74 10.13
N ARG A 15 15.14 0.10 9.76
CA ARG A 15 14.92 0.52 8.37
C ARG A 15 16.00 1.47 7.87
N ILE A 16 16.53 1.19 6.69
CA ILE A 16 17.48 2.08 6.00
C ILE A 16 16.85 2.59 4.71
N TYR A 17 16.59 3.89 4.65
CA TYR A 17 16.09 4.57 3.47
C TYR A 17 17.23 5.20 2.66
N THR A 18 17.35 4.78 1.40
CA THR A 18 18.04 5.54 0.34
C THR A 18 17.17 5.50 -0.93
N PRO A 19 17.30 6.47 -1.86
CA PRO A 19 16.56 6.43 -3.12
C PRO A 19 16.73 5.10 -3.88
N GLU A 20 17.95 4.54 -3.89
CA GLU A 20 18.29 3.28 -4.55
C GLU A 20 17.58 2.11 -3.88
N ARG A 21 17.60 2.05 -2.54
CA ARG A 21 16.90 1.00 -1.77
C ARG A 21 15.39 1.10 -1.95
N ASN A 22 14.83 2.31 -1.93
CA ASN A 22 13.41 2.53 -2.17
C ASN A 22 13.00 2.09 -3.58
N ASN A 23 13.79 2.45 -4.60
CA ASN A 23 13.56 1.99 -5.97
C ASN A 23 13.62 0.46 -6.07
N HIS A 24 14.59 -0.16 -5.41
CA HIS A 24 14.70 -1.61 -5.34
C HIS A 24 13.50 -2.25 -4.63
N ALA A 25 13.06 -1.69 -3.50
CA ALA A 25 11.89 -2.14 -2.76
C ALA A 25 10.63 -2.16 -3.63
N TRP A 26 10.40 -1.10 -4.40
CA TRP A 26 9.29 -1.05 -5.36
C TRP A 26 9.41 -2.10 -6.46
N GLN A 27 10.61 -2.31 -7.01
CA GLN A 27 10.85 -3.38 -8.00
C GLN A 27 10.51 -4.76 -7.40
N GLN A 28 10.92 -5.02 -6.16
CA GLN A 28 10.59 -6.28 -5.47
C GLN A 28 9.09 -6.44 -5.25
N CYS A 29 8.37 -5.37 -4.86
CA CYS A 29 6.91 -5.40 -4.76
C CYS A 29 6.24 -5.78 -6.09
N TYR A 30 6.68 -5.21 -7.21
CA TYR A 30 6.14 -5.55 -8.53
C TYR A 30 6.45 -6.99 -8.93
N LEU A 31 7.66 -7.48 -8.64
CA LEU A 31 8.03 -8.87 -8.89
C LEU A 31 7.21 -9.84 -8.02
N ALA A 32 7.02 -9.52 -6.75
CA ALA A 32 6.21 -10.31 -5.82
C ALA A 32 4.75 -10.37 -6.29
N LEU A 33 4.19 -9.24 -6.72
CA LEU A 33 2.84 -9.17 -7.27
C LEU A 33 2.70 -10.05 -8.53
N LYS A 34 3.63 -9.93 -9.49
CA LYS A 34 3.62 -10.76 -10.72
C LYS A 34 3.70 -12.25 -10.40
N LYS A 35 4.60 -12.66 -9.50
CA LYS A 35 4.73 -14.06 -9.08
C LYS A 35 3.46 -14.57 -8.40
N ALA A 36 2.85 -13.77 -7.54
CA ALA A 36 1.61 -14.13 -6.86
C ALA A 36 0.47 -14.33 -7.86
N ILE A 37 0.34 -13.44 -8.84
CA ILE A 37 -0.63 -13.57 -9.95
C ILE A 37 -0.41 -14.87 -10.73
N GLN A 38 0.83 -15.13 -11.14
CA GLN A 38 1.18 -16.32 -11.93
C GLN A 38 0.99 -17.64 -11.18
N SER A 39 1.00 -17.61 -9.85
CA SER A 39 0.76 -18.82 -9.04
C SER A 39 -0.66 -19.38 -9.17
N GLY A 40 -1.64 -18.56 -9.58
CA GLY A 40 -3.05 -18.94 -9.64
C GLY A 40 -3.71 -19.19 -8.28
N GLN A 41 -3.02 -18.91 -7.16
CA GLN A 41 -3.51 -19.20 -5.81
C GLN A 41 -4.48 -18.12 -5.29
N PHE A 42 -4.41 -16.91 -5.85
CA PHE A 42 -5.16 -15.74 -5.42
C PHE A 42 -6.20 -15.37 -6.47
N ASN A 43 -7.32 -14.81 -6.03
CA ASN A 43 -8.41 -14.36 -6.91
C ASN A 43 -8.73 -12.87 -6.78
N LYS A 44 -8.07 -12.17 -5.82
CA LYS A 44 -8.39 -10.80 -5.45
C LYS A 44 -7.17 -10.04 -5.00
N VAL A 45 -7.12 -8.74 -5.34
CA VAL A 45 -6.11 -7.80 -4.86
C VAL A 45 -6.77 -6.61 -4.18
N TYR A 46 -6.34 -6.29 -2.96
CA TYR A 46 -6.66 -5.03 -2.30
C TYR A 46 -5.49 -4.05 -2.47
N LEU A 47 -5.75 -2.89 -3.09
CA LEU A 47 -4.80 -1.78 -3.14
C LEU A 47 -5.14 -0.80 -2.02
N LEU A 48 -4.23 -0.65 -1.05
CA LEU A 48 -4.43 0.27 0.05
C LEU A 48 -3.98 1.68 -0.35
N ILE A 49 -4.85 2.66 -0.13
CA ILE A 49 -4.68 4.05 -0.58
C ILE A 49 -4.88 4.97 0.61
N GLY A 50 -3.79 5.59 1.06
CA GLY A 50 -3.81 6.51 2.20
C GLY A 50 -2.41 6.90 2.62
N CYS A 51 -2.29 8.00 3.36
CA CYS A 51 -1.03 8.49 3.88
C CYS A 51 -0.42 7.58 4.95
N GLN A 52 0.80 7.88 5.39
CA GLN A 52 1.43 7.23 6.53
C GLN A 52 0.54 7.37 7.78
N ALA A 53 0.55 6.35 8.64
CA ALA A 53 -0.23 6.30 9.88
C ALA A 53 -1.77 6.32 9.73
N SER A 54 -2.31 6.19 8.52
CA SER A 54 -3.76 6.11 8.26
C SER A 54 -4.40 4.74 8.61
N GLY A 55 -3.63 3.78 9.15
CA GLY A 55 -4.16 2.46 9.54
C GLY A 55 -4.13 1.36 8.49
N LYS A 56 -3.56 1.60 7.30
CA LYS A 56 -3.45 0.62 6.19
C LYS A 56 -2.94 -0.76 6.63
N THR A 57 -1.77 -0.81 7.26
CA THR A 57 -1.14 -2.07 7.68
C THR A 57 -1.95 -2.80 8.75
N SER A 58 -2.64 -2.07 9.63
CA SER A 58 -3.54 -2.67 10.63
C SER A 58 -4.75 -3.32 9.95
N TRP A 59 -5.35 -2.63 8.99
CA TRP A 59 -6.45 -3.17 8.18
C TRP A 59 -5.98 -4.39 7.37
N ALA A 60 -4.79 -4.34 6.76
CA ALA A 60 -4.21 -5.45 6.01
C ALA A 60 -4.12 -6.73 6.86
N LYS A 61 -3.59 -6.62 8.08
CA LYS A 61 -3.45 -7.73 9.02
C LYS A 61 -4.79 -8.34 9.42
N GLN A 62 -5.84 -7.52 9.56
CA GLN A 62 -7.19 -8.02 9.85
C GLN A 62 -7.79 -8.70 8.62
N GLN A 63 -7.66 -8.09 7.44
CA GLN A 63 -8.22 -8.61 6.21
C GLN A 63 -7.61 -9.97 5.82
N LEU A 64 -6.31 -10.17 6.03
CA LEU A 64 -5.65 -11.46 5.76
C LEU A 64 -6.14 -12.60 6.65
N LYS A 65 -6.76 -12.31 7.80
CA LYS A 65 -7.38 -13.35 8.64
C LYS A 65 -8.72 -13.82 8.09
N VAL A 66 -9.39 -13.00 7.28
CA VAL A 66 -10.72 -13.30 6.75
C VAL A 66 -10.70 -13.69 5.28
N ASP A 67 -9.72 -13.21 4.51
CA ASP A 67 -9.56 -13.54 3.08
C ASP A 67 -8.16 -14.06 2.79
N SER A 68 -7.99 -15.38 2.92
CA SER A 68 -6.71 -16.06 2.69
C SER A 68 -6.32 -16.12 1.20
N LYS A 69 -7.27 -15.87 0.28
CA LYS A 69 -7.05 -15.85 -1.18
C LYS A 69 -6.82 -14.44 -1.73
N ALA A 70 -6.66 -13.45 -0.85
CA ALA A 70 -6.34 -12.08 -1.23
C ALA A 70 -4.84 -11.79 -1.25
N ILE A 71 -4.43 -10.96 -2.20
CA ILE A 71 -3.19 -10.20 -2.16
C ILE A 71 -3.52 -8.81 -1.60
N ILE A 72 -2.79 -8.35 -0.60
CA ILE A 72 -2.90 -6.98 -0.10
C ILE A 72 -1.63 -6.23 -0.47
N PHE A 73 -1.78 -5.20 -1.30
CA PHE A 73 -0.72 -4.30 -1.70
C PHE A 73 -0.78 -3.05 -0.81
N ASP A 74 0.04 -3.05 0.24
CA ASP A 74 0.10 -2.04 1.29
C ASP A 74 1.26 -1.08 1.03
N ALA A 75 0.96 0.05 0.40
CA ALA A 75 1.93 1.10 0.12
C ALA A 75 1.25 2.48 0.14
N ILE A 76 2.05 3.53 0.04
CA ILE A 76 1.56 4.91 -0.09
C ILE A 76 1.25 5.13 -1.58
N LEU A 77 0.01 4.81 -1.99
CA LEU A 77 -0.50 4.87 -3.38
C LEU A 77 -1.48 6.03 -3.57
N VAL A 78 -1.10 7.21 -3.09
CA VAL A 78 -2.02 8.36 -2.94
C VAL A 78 -2.35 9.02 -4.28
N LYS A 79 -1.49 8.88 -5.30
CA LYS A 79 -1.73 9.41 -6.65
C LYS A 79 -2.21 8.35 -7.63
N SER A 80 -3.09 8.72 -8.55
CA SER A 80 -3.56 7.87 -9.64
C SER A 80 -2.41 7.32 -10.51
N SER A 81 -1.37 8.13 -10.75
CA SER A 81 -0.18 7.70 -11.49
C SER A 81 0.64 6.60 -10.79
N GLU A 82 0.61 6.56 -9.45
CA GLU A 82 1.25 5.50 -8.65
C GLU A 82 0.41 4.22 -8.72
N ARG A 83 -0.91 4.35 -8.55
CA ARG A 83 -1.87 3.24 -8.65
C ARG A 83 -1.84 2.60 -10.03
N LYS A 84 -1.73 3.40 -11.09
CA LYS A 84 -1.66 2.92 -12.48
C LYS A 84 -0.56 1.88 -12.69
N LYS A 85 0.61 2.04 -12.08
CA LYS A 85 1.73 1.08 -12.20
C LYS A 85 1.37 -0.31 -11.66
N VAL A 86 0.64 -0.35 -10.54
CA VAL A 86 0.17 -1.58 -9.91
C VAL A 86 -0.99 -2.18 -10.70
N ILE A 87 -1.96 -1.35 -11.10
CA ILE A 87 -3.12 -1.77 -11.88
C ILE A 87 -2.71 -2.35 -13.24
N ASP A 88 -1.73 -1.76 -13.92
CA ASP A 88 -1.24 -2.27 -15.21
C ASP A 88 -0.67 -3.69 -15.11
N ILE A 89 -0.16 -4.10 -13.94
CA ILE A 89 0.28 -5.46 -13.66
C ILE A 89 -0.91 -6.39 -13.42
N ILE A 90 -1.95 -5.93 -12.71
CA ILE A 90 -3.07 -6.77 -12.27
C ILE A 90 -4.12 -6.96 -13.35
N LYS A 91 -4.38 -5.95 -14.19
CA LYS A 91 -5.51 -5.94 -15.13
C LYS A 91 -5.53 -7.10 -16.12
N GLN A 92 -4.37 -7.73 -16.37
CA GLN A 92 -4.24 -8.89 -17.27
C GLN A 92 -4.51 -10.23 -16.58
N SER A 93 -4.71 -10.25 -15.25
CA SER A 93 -4.86 -11.47 -14.45
C SER A 93 -6.30 -12.00 -14.38
N GLY A 94 -7.30 -11.19 -14.71
CA GLY A 94 -8.72 -11.53 -14.50
C GLY A 94 -9.18 -11.53 -13.04
N MET A 95 -8.30 -11.20 -12.08
CA MET A 95 -8.67 -11.08 -10.66
C MET A 95 -9.50 -9.82 -10.40
N GLU A 96 -10.27 -9.84 -9.31
CA GLU A 96 -10.84 -8.63 -8.75
C GLU A 96 -9.74 -7.74 -8.17
N TYR A 97 -9.80 -6.43 -8.40
CA TYR A 97 -8.90 -5.48 -7.75
C TYR A 97 -9.68 -4.32 -7.16
N ILE A 98 -9.54 -4.18 -5.84
CA ILE A 98 -10.39 -3.35 -5.00
C ILE A 98 -9.53 -2.25 -4.41
N ALA A 99 -9.98 -1.01 -4.55
CA ALA A 99 -9.38 0.12 -3.86
C ALA A 99 -9.87 0.16 -2.41
N VAL A 100 -8.96 0.29 -1.45
CA VAL A 100 -9.29 0.55 -0.04
C VAL A 100 -8.79 1.94 0.29
N TYR A 101 -9.71 2.89 0.36
CA TYR A 101 -9.44 4.32 0.50
C TYR A 101 -9.57 4.76 1.95
N PHE A 102 -8.44 5.10 2.57
CA PHE A 102 -8.37 5.51 3.97
C PHE A 102 -8.52 7.01 4.08
N GLN A 103 -9.59 7.46 4.74
CA GLN A 103 -9.91 8.87 4.97
C GLN A 103 -9.63 9.30 6.41
N THR A 104 -8.63 8.69 7.05
CA THR A 104 -8.21 9.09 8.40
C THR A 104 -7.75 10.54 8.41
N GLU A 105 -8.25 11.32 9.36
CA GLU A 105 -7.90 12.73 9.55
C GLU A 105 -6.39 12.93 9.71
N LEU A 106 -5.89 14.05 9.19
CA LEU A 106 -4.46 14.39 9.23
C LEU A 106 -3.93 14.48 10.66
N SER A 107 -4.70 15.09 11.58
CA SER A 107 -4.34 15.18 13.00
C SER A 107 -4.12 13.80 13.62
N THR A 108 -5.04 12.86 13.36
CA THR A 108 -4.91 11.48 13.82
C THR A 108 -3.70 10.78 13.19
N CYS A 109 -3.40 11.04 11.91
CA CYS A 109 -2.21 10.48 11.27
C CYS A 109 -0.92 11.02 11.90
N LEU A 110 -0.85 12.32 12.21
CA LEU A 110 0.30 12.95 12.88
C LEU A 110 0.49 12.40 14.30
N GLU A 111 -0.58 12.31 15.09
CA GLU A 111 -0.55 11.72 16.44
C GLU A 111 -0.03 10.28 16.41
N ARG A 112 -0.59 9.45 15.52
CA ARG A 112 -0.16 8.06 15.37
C ARG A 112 1.28 7.95 14.87
N ASN A 113 1.73 8.87 14.02
CA ASN A 113 3.10 8.86 13.51
C ASN A 113 4.11 9.08 14.63
N LEU A 114 3.81 9.94 15.62
CA LEU A 114 4.68 10.18 16.78
C LEU A 114 4.82 8.98 17.72
N LEU A 115 3.85 8.04 17.67
CA LEU A 115 3.84 6.85 18.51
C LEU A 115 4.52 5.63 17.86
N ARG A 116 5.09 5.80 16.67
CA ARG A 116 5.75 4.71 15.94
C ARG A 116 7.15 4.43 16.49
N PRO A 117 7.70 3.22 16.21
CA PRO A 117 9.13 2.97 16.38
C PRO A 117 9.96 4.06 15.70
N ALA A 118 11.10 4.43 16.30
CA ALA A 118 11.90 5.57 15.86
C ALA A 118 12.30 5.51 14.37
N ASP A 119 12.49 4.32 13.82
CA ASP A 119 12.84 4.09 12.40
C ASP A 119 11.63 4.06 11.46
N GLU A 120 10.41 4.16 11.99
CA GLU A 120 9.15 4.24 11.24
C GLU A 120 8.45 5.62 11.34
N ILE A 121 8.93 6.49 12.23
CA ILE A 121 8.47 7.89 12.32
C ILE A 121 8.90 8.59 11.03
N VAL A 122 7.93 9.13 10.29
CA VAL A 122 8.22 9.95 9.11
C VAL A 122 8.25 11.43 9.47
N ASP A 123 9.01 12.20 8.70
CA ASP A 123 8.99 13.66 8.81
C ASP A 123 7.56 14.19 8.65
N GLN A 124 7.16 15.13 9.52
CA GLN A 124 5.79 15.65 9.51
C GLN A 124 5.49 16.38 8.19
N SER A 125 6.43 17.17 7.66
CA SER A 125 6.22 17.87 6.38
C SER A 125 6.03 16.89 5.22
N ALA A 126 6.77 15.77 5.23
CA ALA A 126 6.58 14.68 4.27
C ALA A 126 5.20 14.03 4.39
N LEU A 127 4.71 13.79 5.62
CA LEU A 127 3.37 13.25 5.87
C LEU A 127 2.29 14.23 5.37
N HIS A 128 2.42 15.53 5.67
CA HIS A 128 1.55 16.58 5.17
C HIS A 128 1.49 16.58 3.63
N ASN A 129 2.64 16.49 2.96
CA ASN A 129 2.72 16.45 1.51
C ASN A 129 2.00 15.23 0.92
N VAL A 130 2.18 14.06 1.53
CA VAL A 130 1.50 12.82 1.11
C VAL A 130 -0.01 12.91 1.33
N PHE A 131 -0.44 13.45 2.47
CA PHE A 131 -1.86 13.66 2.76
C PHE A 131 -2.53 14.59 1.75
N ASN A 132 -1.88 15.72 1.44
CA ASN A 132 -2.39 16.68 0.46
C ASN A 132 -2.37 16.14 -0.98
N ALA A 133 -1.52 15.15 -1.27
CA ALA A 133 -1.46 14.48 -2.57
C ALA A 133 -2.50 13.35 -2.73
N LEU A 134 -3.40 13.16 -1.75
CA LEU A 134 -4.40 12.10 -1.77
C LEU A 134 -5.48 12.35 -2.81
N GLU A 135 -5.44 11.56 -3.88
CA GLU A 135 -6.45 11.53 -4.93
C GLU A 135 -7.45 10.40 -4.68
N LYS A 136 -8.74 10.75 -4.61
CA LYS A 136 -9.83 9.76 -4.46
C LYS A 136 -9.76 8.72 -5.59
N PRO A 137 -9.75 7.41 -5.29
CA PRO A 137 -9.80 6.39 -6.33
C PRO A 137 -11.13 6.42 -7.06
N THR A 138 -11.11 6.05 -8.34
CA THR A 138 -12.32 5.96 -9.18
C THR A 138 -12.40 4.64 -9.91
N LEU A 139 -13.61 4.18 -10.24
CA LEU A 139 -13.81 2.96 -11.04
C LEU A 139 -13.20 3.06 -12.44
N ASN A 140 -13.00 4.29 -12.96
CA ASN A 140 -12.33 4.53 -14.25
C ASN A 140 -10.85 4.11 -14.25
N GLU A 141 -10.24 3.95 -13.09
CA GLU A 141 -8.90 3.36 -12.97
C GLU A 141 -8.91 1.85 -13.19
N GLY A 142 -10.09 1.23 -13.22
CA GLY A 142 -10.31 -0.20 -13.47
C GLY A 142 -10.78 -0.99 -12.24
N PHE A 143 -10.78 -0.38 -11.04
CA PHE A 143 -11.19 -1.06 -9.81
C PHE A 143 -12.58 -1.70 -9.94
N THR A 144 -12.72 -2.93 -9.47
CA THR A 144 -14.03 -3.61 -9.41
C THR A 144 -14.91 -3.03 -8.31
N GLN A 145 -14.29 -2.55 -7.23
CA GLN A 145 -14.95 -1.95 -6.09
C GLN A 145 -14.03 -0.92 -5.41
N ILE A 146 -14.64 0.04 -4.72
CA ILE A 146 -13.97 0.95 -3.80
C ILE A 146 -14.58 0.77 -2.40
N ILE A 147 -13.73 0.55 -1.40
CA ILE A 147 -14.07 0.49 0.02
C ILE A 147 -13.52 1.76 0.67
N ILE A 148 -14.32 2.41 1.51
CA ILE A 148 -13.91 3.58 2.29
C ILE A 148 -13.70 3.14 3.74
N VAL A 149 -12.58 3.57 4.34
CA VAL A 149 -12.17 3.26 5.72
C VAL A 149 -11.81 4.54 6.46
#